data_AF-A0A099CZL5-F1
#
_entry.id   AF-A0A099CZL5-F1
#
_cell.length_a   1.000
_cell.length_b   1.000
_cell.length_c   1.000
_cell.angle_alpha   90.00
_cell.angle_beta   90.00
_cell.angle_gamma   90.00
#
_symmetry.space_group_name_H-M   'P 1'
#
loop_
_entity.id
_entity.type
_entity.pdbx_description
1 polymer ?
#
loop_
_entity_poly.entity_id
_entity_poly.type
_entity_poly.pdbx_seq_one_letter_code
_entity_poly.pdbx_strand_id
1 'polypeptide(L)'
;MRVQLQAQSLRIRLQEDEFAQLRAGETVENRSALPHGHVAVQRVRAGEDAQPDWRLDGDAWVLIVPRTMLDAYAERLPTRDGLSLRFDTPDGHALDVLFDVDVRDSARARLPKR
;
A
#
# COMPACT_ATOMS: atom_id res chain seq x y z
N MET A 1 -6.53 -5.08 -0.25
CA MET A 1 -5.90 -3.75 -0.14
C MET A 1 -7.00 -2.71 -0.26
N ARG A 2 -7.04 -1.73 0.63
CA ARG A 2 -7.93 -0.58 0.53
C ARG A 2 -7.14 0.65 0.08
N VAL A 3 -7.65 1.33 -0.93
CA VAL A 3 -7.09 2.56 -1.49
C VAL A 3 -8.06 3.70 -1.23
N GLN A 4 -7.58 4.80 -0.67
CA GLN A 4 -8.34 6.04 -0.53
C GLN A 4 -7.53 7.16 -1.15
N LEU A 5 -8.01 7.75 -2.24
CA LEU A 5 -7.37 8.86 -2.93
C LEU A 5 -8.28 10.08 -2.86
N GLN A 6 -7.76 11.18 -2.33
CA GLN A 6 -8.47 12.46 -2.22
C GLN A 6 -7.49 13.61 -2.45
N ALA A 7 -7.62 14.29 -3.59
CA ALA A 7 -6.69 15.35 -4.01
C ALA A 7 -5.23 14.87 -3.89
N GLN A 8 -4.39 15.58 -3.13
CA GLN A 8 -2.99 15.27 -2.89
C GLN A 8 -2.74 14.38 -1.65
N SER A 9 -3.73 13.57 -1.28
CA SER A 9 -3.61 12.60 -0.21
C SER A 9 -4.03 11.21 -0.69
N LEU A 10 -3.14 10.25 -0.48
CA LEU A 10 -3.36 8.84 -0.77
C LEU A 10 -3.15 8.02 0.50
N ARG A 11 -4.10 7.16 0.83
CA ARG A 11 -3.94 6.13 1.86
C ARG A 11 -4.03 4.75 1.23
N ILE A 12 -3.03 3.93 1.52
CA ILE A 12 -3.01 2.51 1.18
C ILE A 12 -3.03 1.74 2.48
N ARG A 13 -4.03 0.88 2.62
CA ARG A 13 -4.17 -0.02 3.77
C ARG A 13 -4.11 -1.46 3.30
N LEU A 14 -3.13 -2.20 3.79
CA LEU A 14 -3.02 -3.64 3.57
C LEU A 14 -3.62 -4.42 4.73
N GLN A 15 -4.13 -5.61 4.44
CA GLN A 15 -4.37 -6.63 5.45
C GLN A 15 -3.04 -7.31 5.85
N GLU A 16 -3.02 -8.07 6.95
CA GLU A 16 -1.79 -8.74 7.42
C GLU A 16 -1.24 -9.77 6.42
N ASP A 17 -2.10 -10.53 5.76
CA ASP A 17 -1.72 -11.51 4.74
C ASP A 17 -1.13 -10.83 3.49
N GLU A 18 -1.74 -9.74 3.04
CA GLU A 18 -1.21 -8.90 1.96
C GLU A 18 0.13 -8.28 2.32
N PHE A 19 0.29 -7.81 3.57
CA PHE A 19 1.57 -7.29 4.04
C PHE A 19 2.64 -8.40 4.12
N ALA A 20 2.27 -9.62 4.52
CA ALA A 20 3.18 -10.76 4.51
C ALA A 20 3.61 -11.12 3.09
N GLN A 21 2.70 -11.14 2.12
CA GLN A 21 2.99 -11.32 0.69
C GLN A 21 3.97 -10.25 0.18
N LEU A 22 3.69 -8.96 0.48
CA LEU A 22 4.56 -7.86 0.11
C LEU A 22 5.98 -8.03 0.66
N ARG A 23 6.11 -8.42 1.94
CA ARG A 23 7.41 -8.70 2.56
C ARG A 23 8.10 -9.94 2.00
N ALA A 24 7.35 -10.92 1.51
CA ALA A 24 7.90 -12.05 0.76
C ALA A 24 8.40 -11.66 -0.64
N GLY A 25 8.22 -10.40 -1.06
CA GLY A 25 8.64 -9.89 -2.37
C GLY A 25 7.56 -9.99 -3.45
N GLU A 26 6.34 -10.40 -3.08
CA GLU A 26 5.22 -10.44 -4.00
C GLU A 26 4.65 -9.04 -4.26
N THR A 27 3.94 -8.90 -5.38
CA THR A 27 3.18 -7.68 -5.68
C THR A 27 1.78 -7.79 -5.11
N VAL A 28 1.38 -6.84 -4.28
CA VAL A 28 -0.02 -6.72 -3.85
C VAL A 28 -0.76 -5.85 -4.86
N GLU A 29 -1.83 -6.37 -5.45
CA GLU A 29 -2.63 -5.68 -6.46
C GLU A 29 -4.06 -5.42 -5.95
N ASN A 30 -4.56 -4.20 -6.14
CA ASN A 30 -5.98 -3.87 -6.08
C ASN A 30 -6.46 -3.64 -7.50
N ARG A 31 -7.49 -4.37 -7.90
CA ARG A 31 -8.07 -4.30 -9.24
C ARG A 31 -9.58 -4.12 -9.13
N SER A 32 -10.08 -3.05 -9.73
CA SER A 32 -11.52 -2.75 -9.79
C SER A 32 -11.97 -2.66 -11.22
N ALA A 33 -12.93 -3.52 -11.60
CA ALA A 33 -13.63 -3.39 -12.87
C ALA A 33 -14.64 -2.25 -12.76
N LEU A 34 -14.54 -1.30 -13.70
CA LEU A 34 -15.39 -0.12 -13.78
C LEU A 34 -16.38 -0.27 -14.95
N PRO A 35 -17.47 0.51 -14.98
CA PRO A 35 -18.35 0.57 -16.14
C PRO A 35 -17.60 0.86 -17.44
N HIS A 36 -18.20 0.47 -18.57
CA HIS A 36 -17.63 0.64 -19.92
C HIS A 36 -16.31 -0.11 -20.18
N GLY A 37 -15.99 -1.13 -19.37
CA GLY A 37 -14.84 -2.00 -19.60
C GLY A 37 -13.51 -1.43 -19.09
N HIS A 38 -13.54 -0.30 -18.38
CA HIS A 38 -12.34 0.25 -17.75
C HIS A 38 -11.93 -0.58 -16.53
N VAL A 39 -10.62 -0.60 -16.24
CA VAL A 39 -10.08 -1.27 -15.07
C VAL A 39 -9.16 -0.29 -14.36
N ALA A 40 -9.42 -0.05 -13.08
CA ALA A 40 -8.50 0.68 -12.22
C ALA A 40 -7.60 -0.33 -11.50
N VAL A 41 -6.28 -0.19 -11.68
CA VAL A 41 -5.27 -1.08 -11.09
C VAL A 41 -4.30 -0.26 -10.24
N GLN A 42 -4.04 -0.74 -9.02
CA GLN A 42 -3.06 -0.19 -8.10
C GLN A 42 -2.18 -1.30 -7.59
N ARG A 43 -0.87 -1.09 -7.55
CA ARG A 43 0.09 -2.09 -7.09
C ARG A 43 0.98 -1.52 -6.00
N VAL A 44 1.35 -2.38 -5.06
CA VAL A 44 2.42 -2.12 -4.10
C VAL A 44 3.48 -3.21 -4.25
N ARG A 45 4.74 -2.79 -4.30
CA ARG A 45 5.91 -3.69 -4.39
C ARG A 45 6.96 -3.29 -3.35
N ALA A 46 7.70 -4.27 -2.86
CA ALA A 46 8.92 -4.02 -2.13
C ALA A 46 10.02 -3.61 -3.13
N GLY A 47 10.82 -2.60 -2.79
CA GLY A 47 12.01 -2.18 -3.54
C GLY A 47 13.28 -2.39 -2.72
N GLU A 48 14.41 -2.57 -3.40
CA GLU A 48 15.73 -2.67 -2.75
C GLU A 48 16.39 -1.29 -2.57
N ASP A 49 15.92 -0.28 -3.30
CA ASP A 49 16.40 1.09 -3.16
C ASP A 49 16.06 1.65 -1.77
N ALA A 50 16.86 2.61 -1.30
CA ALA A 50 16.65 3.22 0.02
C ALA A 50 15.48 4.21 0.06
N GLN A 51 15.04 4.69 -1.11
CA GLN A 51 14.01 5.73 -1.23
C GLN A 51 12.73 5.13 -1.83
N PRO A 52 11.55 5.56 -1.37
CA PRO A 52 10.29 5.16 -1.97
C PRO A 52 10.20 5.70 -3.40
N ASP A 53 9.56 4.93 -4.27
CA ASP A 53 9.37 5.29 -5.67
C ASP A 53 7.91 5.14 -6.09
N TRP A 54 7.50 5.95 -7.06
CA TRP A 54 6.17 5.96 -7.63
C TRP A 54 6.27 5.99 -9.14
N ARG A 55 5.61 5.04 -9.81
CA ARG A 55 5.62 4.98 -11.26
C ARG A 55 4.32 4.48 -11.86
N LEU A 56 4.15 4.77 -13.14
CA LEU A 56 3.12 4.18 -13.98
C LEU A 56 3.70 2.96 -14.71
N ASP A 57 2.90 1.90 -14.77
CA ASP A 57 3.16 0.64 -15.46
C ASP A 57 1.91 0.30 -16.30
N GLY A 58 1.88 0.82 -17.52
CA GLY A 58 0.66 0.90 -18.34
C GLY A 58 -0.40 1.77 -17.65
N ASP A 59 -1.61 1.21 -17.48
CA ASP A 59 -2.73 1.89 -16.80
C ASP A 59 -2.72 1.69 -15.27
N ALA A 60 -1.74 0.96 -14.73
CA ALA A 60 -1.58 0.76 -13.30
C ALA A 60 -0.57 1.76 -12.74
N TRP A 61 -0.85 2.35 -11.58
CA TRP A 61 0.21 2.96 -10.78
C TRP A 61 0.78 1.96 -9.79
N VAL A 62 2.08 2.10 -9.52
CA VAL A 62 2.86 1.22 -8.65
C VAL A 62 3.56 2.08 -7.61
N LEU A 63 3.22 1.85 -6.34
CA LEU A 63 3.99 2.32 -5.20
C LEU A 63 5.08 1.29 -4.87
N ILE A 64 6.33 1.73 -4.85
CA ILE A 64 7.46 0.92 -4.43
C ILE A 64 7.89 1.39 -3.05
N VAL A 65 7.80 0.51 -2.06
CA VAL A 65 8.22 0.78 -0.69
C VAL A 65 9.51 0.01 -0.40
N PRO A 66 10.60 0.70 -0.02
CA PRO A 66 11.85 0.07 0.39
C PRO A 66 11.67 -1.06 1.39
N ARG A 67 12.30 -2.20 1.13
CA ARG A 67 12.27 -3.39 1.98
C ARG A 67 12.72 -3.05 3.40
N THR A 68 13.76 -2.25 3.54
CA THR A 68 14.27 -1.78 4.83
C THR A 68 13.21 -1.01 5.63
N MET A 69 12.40 -0.16 4.97
CA MET A 69 11.28 0.53 5.63
C MET A 69 10.14 -0.42 6.00
N LEU A 70 9.83 -1.39 5.14
CA LEU A 70 8.81 -2.41 5.42
C LEU A 70 9.21 -3.28 6.62
N ASP A 71 10.49 -3.66 6.72
CA ASP A 71 11.01 -4.47 7.81
C ASP A 71 11.03 -3.68 9.13
N ALA A 72 11.54 -2.44 9.12
CA ALA A 72 11.49 -1.56 10.29
C ALA A 72 10.04 -1.24 10.73
N TYR A 73 9.10 -1.17 9.78
CA TYR A 73 7.69 -1.02 10.09
C TYR A 73 7.09 -2.26 10.74
N ALA A 74 7.44 -3.45 10.23
CA ALA A 74 6.96 -4.72 10.76
C ALA A 74 7.34 -4.92 12.23
N GLU A 75 8.54 -4.48 12.63
CA GLU A 75 9.01 -4.53 14.04
C GLU A 75 8.16 -3.66 14.99
N ARG A 76 7.43 -2.67 14.45
CA ARG A 76 6.59 -1.76 15.22
C ARG A 76 5.12 -2.19 15.29
N LEU A 77 4.73 -3.23 14.57
CA LEU A 77 3.34 -3.71 14.57
C LEU A 77 3.03 -4.46 15.89
N PRO A 78 1.80 -4.35 16.43
CA PRO A 78 0.69 -3.54 15.95
C PRO A 78 0.88 -2.05 16.32
N THR A 79 0.73 -1.16 15.33
CA THR A 79 0.72 0.29 15.58
C THR A 79 -0.39 0.98 14.81
N ARG A 80 -0.85 2.13 15.33
CA ARG A 80 -1.79 3.02 14.64
C ARG A 80 -1.08 3.97 13.67
N ASP A 81 0.22 4.12 13.83
CA ASP A 81 1.04 4.95 12.95
C ASP A 81 1.34 4.16 11.68
N GLY A 82 1.16 4.79 10.52
CA GLY A 82 1.58 4.23 9.24
C GLY A 82 3.00 4.68 8.86
N LEU A 83 3.44 4.23 7.69
CA LEU A 83 4.57 4.79 6.97
C LEU A 83 4.08 5.99 6.15
N SER A 84 4.58 7.18 6.49
CA SER A 84 4.36 8.40 5.72
C SER A 84 5.43 8.54 4.65
N LEU A 85 5.01 8.58 3.39
CA LEU A 85 5.85 8.81 2.22
C LEU A 85 5.36 10.09 1.53
N ARG A 86 6.27 10.78 0.84
CA ARG A 86 5.94 12.03 0.14
C ARG A 86 6.61 12.03 -1.22
N PHE A 87 5.84 12.39 -2.24
CA PHE A 87 6.31 12.46 -3.63
C PHE A 87 6.02 13.85 -4.19
N ASP A 88 7.04 14.54 -4.67
CA ASP A 88 6.87 15.84 -5.30
C ASP A 88 6.16 15.70 -6.66
N THR A 89 5.27 16.63 -6.95
CA THR A 89 4.53 16.68 -8.22
C THR A 89 5.04 17.84 -9.10
N PRO A 90 4.93 17.74 -10.45
CA PRO A 90 5.49 18.76 -11.35
C PRO A 90 4.92 20.17 -11.19
N ASP A 91 3.73 20.30 -10.61
CA ASP A 91 3.05 21.56 -10.30
C ASP A 91 3.54 22.22 -8.99
N GLY A 92 4.57 21.65 -8.35
CA GLY A 92 5.15 22.18 -7.11
C GLY A 92 4.36 21.82 -5.84
N HIS A 93 3.33 20.97 -5.98
CA HIS A 93 2.69 20.32 -4.84
C HIS A 93 3.40 19.01 -4.49
N ALA A 94 2.87 18.28 -3.51
CA ALA A 94 3.33 16.95 -3.20
C ALA A 94 2.14 16.04 -2.90
N LEU A 95 2.25 14.79 -3.32
CA LEU A 95 1.35 13.73 -2.95
C LEU A 95 1.81 13.14 -1.62
N ASP A 96 1.01 13.34 -0.57
CA ASP A 96 1.24 12.72 0.73
C ASP A 96 0.61 11.32 0.74
N VAL A 97 1.44 10.30 0.94
CA VAL A 97 1.05 8.89 0.93
C VAL A 97 1.19 8.30 2.32
N LEU A 98 0.08 7.76 2.85
CA LEU A 98 0.08 6.99 4.09
C LEU A 98 -0.11 5.51 3.77
N PHE A 99 0.91 4.70 4.05
CA PHE A 99 0.85 3.25 4.00
C PHE A 99 0.63 2.69 5.41
N ASP A 100 -0.42 1.90 5.62
CA ASP A 100 -0.67 1.24 6.93
C ASP A 100 -1.15 -0.20 6.78
N VAL A 101 -1.08 -0.95 7.88
CA VAL A 101 -1.52 -2.36 7.95
C VAL A 101 -2.65 -2.49 8.97
N ASP A 102 -3.75 -3.11 8.55
CA ASP A 102 -4.87 -3.42 9.42
C ASP A 102 -4.61 -4.70 10.22
N VAL A 103 -4.00 -4.54 11.38
CA VAL A 103 -3.65 -5.62 12.32
C VAL A 103 -4.85 -6.11 13.16
N ARG A 104 -6.04 -5.53 13.01
CA ARG A 104 -7.21 -5.85 13.86
C ARG A 104 -8.07 -6.99 13.33
N ASP A 105 -8.06 -7.31 12.04
CA ASP A 105 -8.96 -8.34 11.49
C ASP A 105 -8.47 -9.78 11.76
N SER A 106 -7.19 -9.98 12.08
CA SER A 106 -6.61 -11.30 12.39
C SER A 106 -7.04 -11.89 13.73
N ALA A 107 -7.53 -11.05 14.65
CA ALA A 107 -8.16 -11.50 15.88
C ALA A 107 -9.60 -12.01 15.64
N ARG A 108 -10.28 -11.52 14.59
CA ARG A 108 -11.63 -11.95 14.20
C ARG A 108 -11.62 -13.19 13.32
N ALA A 109 -10.61 -13.37 12.47
CA ALA A 109 -10.46 -14.55 11.61
C ALA A 109 -10.21 -15.87 12.40
N ARG A 110 -9.86 -15.80 13.69
CA ARG A 110 -9.61 -16.96 14.57
C ARG A 110 -10.81 -17.36 15.44
N LEU A 111 -11.93 -16.65 15.37
CA LEU A 111 -13.14 -17.06 16.07
C LEU A 111 -13.91 -18.05 15.18
N PRO A 112 -14.15 -19.29 15.64
CA PRO A 112 -15.02 -20.19 14.91
C PRO A 112 -16.41 -19.55 14.83
N LYS A 113 -17.01 -19.60 13.62
CA LYS A 113 -18.45 -19.33 13.45
C LYS A 113 -19.19 -20.21 14.47
N ARG A 114 -19.89 -19.58 15.40
CA ARG A 114 -20.89 -20.25 16.24
C ARG A 114 -22.13 -20.56 15.41
#